data_AF-A0A818Q7I0-F1
#
_entry.id   AF-A0A818Q7I0-F1
#
_cell.length_a   1.000
_cell.length_b   1.000
_cell.length_c   1.000
_cell.angle_alpha   90.00
_cell.angle_beta   90.00
_cell.angle_gamma   90.00
#
_symmetry.space_group_name_H-M   'P 1'
#
loop_
_entity.id
_entity.type
_entity.pdbx_description
1 polymer ?
#
loop_
_entity_poly.entity_id
_entity_poly.type
_entity_poly.pdbx_seq_one_letter_code
_entity_poly.pdbx_strand_id
1 'polypeptide(L)'
;MKTTSYSTGIDTVEIGGDMEISLSTTPDGIELQRSSSIFKVGLAKRVLLPVMEEWFNGILAGVKDADLIVFPCSCVLIGLSCIEKYPNIKAIGIYTFPCIRTVEFTPPVLSGKSESMFNWINSLKWKLLEYGASSMYNDKINQLRANIGLAPIELKYDQMIRSIFHKPMITATIYSKHLLPRPFDWSENDHMVGPILEEDDYSFQSSPDILMFLDKWKSEKIIYVGLGSMMSIMFGIDDQLEFLKKHSTSYSK
;
A
#
# COMPACT_ATOMS: atom_id res chain seq x y z
N MET A 1 5.72 19.33 -5.86
CA MET A 1 6.72 19.77 -6.86
C MET A 1 6.83 18.64 -7.89
N LYS A 2 6.82 18.91 -9.21
CA LYS A 2 7.02 17.82 -10.21
C LYS A 2 8.50 17.43 -10.20
N THR A 3 8.79 16.16 -9.98
CA THR A 3 10.13 15.60 -10.11
C THR A 3 10.13 14.69 -11.32
N THR A 4 10.74 15.13 -12.41
CA THR A 4 10.95 14.25 -13.57
C THR A 4 12.09 13.31 -13.23
N SER A 5 11.82 12.00 -13.20
CA SER A 5 12.90 11.02 -13.16
C SER A 5 13.54 10.99 -14.55
N TYR A 6 14.71 11.62 -14.68
CA TYR A 6 15.41 11.75 -15.97
C TYR A 6 15.77 10.40 -16.61
N SER A 7 15.78 9.30 -15.85
CA SER A 7 16.11 7.96 -16.35
C SER A 7 14.95 7.22 -17.01
N THR A 8 13.69 7.52 -16.66
CA THR A 8 12.52 6.76 -17.14
C THR A 8 11.60 7.56 -18.06
N GLY A 9 11.75 8.89 -18.13
CA GLY A 9 10.84 9.76 -18.87
C GLY A 9 9.44 9.82 -18.26
N ILE A 10 9.28 9.36 -17.01
CA ILE A 10 8.02 9.40 -16.26
C ILE A 10 8.10 10.57 -15.28
N ASP A 11 7.14 11.48 -15.40
CA ASP A 11 6.95 12.54 -14.42
C ASP A 11 6.33 11.98 -13.15
N THR A 12 6.95 12.30 -12.01
CA THR A 12 6.41 11.96 -10.69
C THR A 12 5.89 13.22 -10.00
N VAL A 13 4.81 13.04 -9.25
CA VAL A 13 4.21 14.09 -8.42
C VAL A 13 4.10 13.55 -7.01
N GLU A 14 4.66 14.29 -6.06
CA GLU A 14 4.43 14.05 -4.65
C GLU A 14 2.97 14.36 -4.31
N ILE A 15 2.25 13.35 -3.82
CA ILE A 15 0.82 13.46 -3.50
C ILE A 15 0.56 13.88 -2.04
N GLY A 16 1.61 14.12 -1.24
CA GLY A 16 1.51 14.41 0.19
C GLY A 16 1.03 13.22 1.01
N GLY A 17 0.69 13.44 2.29
CA GLY A 17 0.11 12.43 3.15
C GLY A 17 1.04 11.24 3.43
N ASP A 18 1.96 11.41 4.38
CA ASP A 18 2.83 10.33 4.83
C ASP A 18 2.13 9.51 5.92
N MET A 19 1.78 8.27 5.56
CA MET A 19 1.12 7.34 6.48
C MET A 19 2.02 6.89 7.63
N GLU A 20 3.34 6.75 7.39
CA GLU A 20 4.30 6.38 8.43
C GLU A 20 4.47 7.51 9.44
N ILE A 21 4.59 8.75 8.97
CA ILE A 21 4.59 9.94 9.86
C ILE A 21 3.27 10.03 10.62
N SER A 22 2.13 9.85 9.94
CA SER A 22 0.81 9.92 10.58
C SER A 22 0.66 8.88 11.69
N LEU A 23 1.14 7.65 11.47
CA LEU A 23 1.09 6.58 12.46
C LEU A 23 2.08 6.79 13.62
N SER A 24 3.28 7.30 13.35
CA SER A 24 4.35 7.41 14.36
C SER A 24 4.32 8.69 15.19
N THR A 25 3.72 9.77 14.66
CA THR A 25 3.82 11.11 15.29
C THR A 25 2.51 11.64 15.85
N THR A 26 1.35 11.17 15.35
CA THR A 26 0.05 11.66 15.82
C THR A 26 -0.43 10.87 17.05
N PRO A 27 -1.15 11.51 18.01
CA PRO A 27 -1.70 10.79 19.16
C PRO A 27 -2.59 9.61 18.76
N ASP A 28 -3.45 9.81 17.77
CA ASP A 28 -4.33 8.75 17.26
C ASP A 28 -3.53 7.64 16.55
N GLY A 29 -2.46 7.97 15.83
CA GLY A 29 -1.57 7.00 15.19
C GLY A 29 -0.84 6.12 16.20
N ILE A 30 -0.26 6.74 17.23
CA ILE A 30 0.44 6.05 18.31
C ILE A 30 -0.52 5.14 19.09
N GLU A 31 -1.74 5.63 19.36
CA GLU A 31 -2.78 4.81 19.99
C GLU A 31 -3.19 3.62 19.09
N LEU A 32 -3.25 3.82 17.77
CA LEU A 32 -3.63 2.79 16.82
C LEU A 32 -2.61 1.64 16.78
N GLN A 33 -1.33 1.98 16.87
CA GLN A 33 -0.22 1.02 16.96
C GLN A 33 -0.30 0.19 18.26
N ARG A 34 -0.66 0.84 19.38
CA ARG A 34 -0.65 0.20 20.72
C ARG A 34 -1.93 -0.57 21.05
N SER A 35 -3.04 -0.27 20.40
CA SER A 35 -4.34 -0.85 20.72
C SER A 35 -4.49 -2.29 20.19
N SER A 36 -4.98 -3.20 21.03
CA SER A 36 -5.40 -4.56 20.65
C SER A 36 -6.92 -4.68 20.40
N SER A 37 -7.65 -3.57 20.46
CA SER A 37 -9.11 -3.55 20.64
C SER A 37 -9.94 -3.38 19.37
N ILE A 38 -11.22 -3.75 19.46
CA ILE A 38 -12.26 -3.62 18.43
C ILE A 38 -12.62 -2.16 18.07
N PHE A 39 -12.18 -1.17 18.86
CA PHE A 39 -12.42 0.26 18.59
C PHE A 39 -11.52 0.86 17.49
N LYS A 40 -10.70 0.03 16.82
CA LYS A 40 -9.77 0.46 15.76
C LYS A 40 -10.41 1.18 14.60
N VAL A 41 -11.68 0.93 14.27
CA VAL A 41 -12.28 1.54 13.07
C VAL A 41 -12.39 3.07 13.20
N GLY A 42 -12.83 3.57 14.36
CA GLY A 42 -12.94 5.01 14.59
C GLY A 42 -11.58 5.71 14.61
N LEU A 43 -10.60 5.06 15.24
CA LEU A 43 -9.22 5.55 15.33
C LEU A 43 -8.51 5.53 13.96
N ALA A 44 -8.66 4.43 13.22
CA ALA A 44 -8.16 4.30 11.84
C ALA A 44 -8.77 5.36 10.92
N LYS A 45 -10.07 5.68 11.06
CA LYS A 45 -10.69 6.80 10.34
C LYS A 45 -9.99 8.13 10.65
N ARG A 46 -9.71 8.44 11.92
CA ARG A 46 -9.09 9.72 12.29
C ARG A 46 -7.66 9.86 11.78
N VAL A 47 -6.92 8.76 11.62
CA VAL A 47 -5.58 8.77 11.02
C VAL A 47 -5.65 8.82 9.49
N LEU A 48 -6.50 8.00 8.88
CA LEU A 48 -6.51 7.79 7.44
C LEU A 48 -7.22 8.92 6.67
N LEU A 49 -8.36 9.41 7.16
CA LEU A 49 -9.16 10.39 6.39
C LEU A 49 -8.44 11.74 6.14
N PRO A 50 -7.59 12.28 7.05
CA PRO A 50 -6.76 13.44 6.75
C PRO A 50 -5.72 13.16 5.67
N VAL A 51 -5.04 12.00 5.75
CA VAL A 51 -4.06 11.56 4.74
C VAL A 51 -4.71 11.43 3.36
N MET A 52 -5.93 10.89 3.32
CA MET A 52 -6.72 10.79 2.08
C MET A 52 -7.01 12.17 1.45
N GLU A 53 -7.22 13.21 2.27
CA GLU A 53 -7.44 14.57 1.78
C GLU A 53 -6.17 15.18 1.20
N GLU A 54 -5.01 14.94 1.83
CA GLU A 54 -3.72 15.33 1.27
C GLU A 54 -3.48 14.65 -0.08
N TRP A 55 -3.68 13.32 -0.16
CA TRP A 55 -3.59 12.57 -1.42
C TRP A 55 -4.50 13.13 -2.49
N PHE A 56 -5.75 13.44 -2.16
CA PHE A 56 -6.70 14.01 -3.11
C PHE A 56 -6.20 15.33 -3.69
N ASN A 57 -5.73 16.24 -2.84
CA ASN A 57 -5.21 17.55 -3.26
C ASN A 57 -3.92 17.41 -4.07
N GLY A 58 -3.01 16.53 -3.65
CA GLY A 58 -1.77 16.24 -4.38
C GLY A 58 -2.02 15.65 -5.76
N ILE A 59 -2.96 14.70 -5.88
CA ILE A 59 -3.36 14.11 -7.17
C ILE A 59 -3.98 15.19 -8.07
N LEU A 60 -4.86 16.05 -7.56
CA LEU A 60 -5.45 17.14 -8.36
C LEU A 60 -4.42 18.15 -8.86
N ALA A 61 -3.36 18.42 -8.08
CA ALA A 61 -2.26 19.27 -8.50
C ALA A 61 -1.41 18.60 -9.60
N GLY A 62 -1.30 17.26 -9.57
CA GLY A 62 -0.46 16.47 -10.46
C GLY A 62 -1.12 16.00 -11.77
N VAL A 63 -2.44 15.84 -11.77
CA VAL A 63 -3.20 15.23 -12.88
C VAL A 63 -3.27 16.11 -14.13
N LYS A 64 -3.07 17.42 -13.98
CA LYS A 64 -3.13 18.35 -15.11
C LYS A 64 -2.04 17.98 -16.13
N ASP A 65 -2.49 17.67 -17.33
CA ASP A 65 -1.69 17.29 -18.51
C ASP A 65 -1.17 15.83 -18.54
N ALA A 66 -1.67 14.94 -17.67
CA ALA A 66 -1.31 13.52 -17.72
C ALA A 66 -2.16 12.76 -18.77
N ASP A 67 -1.53 11.88 -19.57
CA ASP A 67 -2.26 10.92 -20.43
C ASP A 67 -2.65 9.63 -19.68
N LEU A 68 -1.85 9.28 -18.66
CA LEU A 68 -1.98 8.08 -17.85
C LEU A 68 -1.54 8.40 -16.42
N ILE A 69 -2.30 7.92 -15.44
CA ILE A 69 -1.88 7.91 -14.04
C ILE A 69 -1.76 6.46 -13.55
N VAL A 70 -0.70 6.23 -12.77
CA VAL A 70 -0.45 4.97 -12.10
C VAL A 70 -0.67 5.19 -10.60
N PHE A 71 -1.70 4.55 -10.04
CA PHE A 71 -2.05 4.70 -8.63
C PHE A 71 -1.54 3.51 -7.81
N PRO A 72 -0.85 3.73 -6.68
CA PRO A 72 -0.71 2.67 -5.69
C PRO A 72 -2.09 2.29 -5.14
N CYS A 73 -2.28 1.02 -4.77
CA CYS A 73 -3.57 0.48 -4.34
C CYS A 73 -4.28 1.29 -3.23
N SER A 74 -3.51 1.93 -2.34
CA SER A 74 -4.03 2.78 -1.25
C SER A 74 -4.75 4.04 -1.75
N CYS A 75 -4.37 4.56 -2.91
CA CYS A 75 -4.85 5.84 -3.43
C CYS A 75 -5.89 5.69 -4.53
N VAL A 76 -6.15 4.47 -5.01
CA VAL A 76 -6.96 4.22 -6.22
C VAL A 76 -8.34 4.88 -6.14
N LEU A 77 -9.11 4.70 -5.07
CA LEU A 77 -10.49 5.23 -5.01
C LEU A 77 -10.54 6.77 -5.09
N ILE A 78 -9.61 7.42 -4.40
CA ILE A 78 -9.49 8.88 -4.36
C ILE A 78 -9.01 9.38 -5.72
N GLY A 79 -7.98 8.75 -6.27
CA GLY A 79 -7.41 9.09 -7.57
C GLY A 79 -8.42 8.97 -8.69
N LEU A 80 -9.23 7.90 -8.70
CA LEU A 80 -10.31 7.73 -9.66
C LEU A 80 -11.36 8.86 -9.58
N SER A 81 -11.65 9.37 -8.38
CA SER A 81 -12.55 10.53 -8.23
C SER A 81 -11.91 11.82 -8.75
N CYS A 82 -10.60 12.00 -8.62
CA CYS A 82 -9.89 13.16 -9.18
C CYS A 82 -9.93 13.15 -10.71
N ILE A 83 -9.67 12.00 -11.34
CA ILE A 83 -9.57 11.90 -12.81
C ILE A 83 -10.91 11.91 -13.52
N GLU A 84 -12.04 11.73 -12.82
CA GLU A 84 -13.38 11.76 -13.44
C GLU A 84 -13.67 13.09 -14.16
N LYS A 85 -13.06 14.18 -13.69
CA LYS A 85 -13.08 15.49 -14.36
C LYS A 85 -12.37 15.52 -15.71
N TYR A 86 -11.53 14.54 -15.99
CA TYR A 86 -10.60 14.52 -17.10
C TYR A 86 -10.82 13.25 -17.95
N PRO A 87 -11.82 13.24 -18.83
CA PRO A 87 -12.29 12.02 -19.51
C PRO A 87 -11.24 11.33 -20.41
N ASN A 88 -10.18 12.05 -20.77
CA ASN A 88 -9.10 11.55 -21.62
C ASN A 88 -8.00 10.82 -20.83
N ILE A 89 -7.96 10.97 -19.51
CA ILE A 89 -6.91 10.40 -18.67
C ILE A 89 -7.20 8.94 -18.38
N LYS A 90 -6.19 8.10 -18.63
CA LYS A 90 -6.25 6.67 -18.31
C LYS A 90 -5.70 6.42 -16.90
N ALA A 91 -6.11 5.32 -16.28
CA ALA A 91 -5.64 4.92 -14.96
C ALA A 91 -5.26 3.45 -14.91
N ILE A 92 -4.17 3.16 -14.22
CA ILE A 92 -3.74 1.81 -13.83
C ILE A 92 -3.55 1.79 -12.32
N GLY A 93 -4.08 0.75 -11.65
CA GLY A 93 -3.78 0.49 -10.24
C GLY A 93 -2.59 -0.46 -10.08
N ILE A 94 -1.57 -0.08 -9.33
CA ILE A 94 -0.45 -0.94 -8.95
C ILE A 94 -0.64 -1.48 -7.53
N TYR A 95 -0.47 -2.79 -7.40
CA TYR A 95 -0.65 -3.53 -6.17
C TYR A 95 0.65 -4.25 -5.80
N THR A 96 1.25 -3.84 -4.68
CA THR A 96 2.52 -4.40 -4.18
C THR A 96 2.33 -5.64 -3.30
N PHE A 97 1.08 -5.92 -2.91
CA PHE A 97 0.68 -7.07 -2.11
C PHE A 97 -0.68 -7.59 -2.62
N PRO A 98 -1.11 -8.81 -2.27
CA PRO A 98 -2.31 -9.44 -2.84
C PRO A 98 -3.61 -8.81 -2.33
N CYS A 99 -3.93 -7.61 -2.81
CA CYS A 99 -5.10 -6.81 -2.40
C CYS A 99 -6.21 -6.75 -3.47
N ILE A 100 -6.27 -7.75 -4.36
CA ILE A 100 -7.33 -7.90 -5.37
C ILE A 100 -8.19 -9.09 -4.97
N ARG A 101 -9.52 -8.92 -5.03
CA ARG A 101 -10.47 -9.96 -4.68
C ARG A 101 -10.18 -11.26 -5.45
N THR A 102 -10.19 -12.36 -4.72
CA THR A 102 -10.16 -13.72 -5.29
C THR A 102 -10.80 -14.72 -4.32
N VAL A 103 -11.23 -15.86 -4.84
CA VAL A 103 -11.67 -17.01 -4.06
C VAL A 103 -10.50 -17.87 -3.54
N GLU A 104 -9.29 -17.71 -4.06
CA GLU A 104 -8.14 -18.58 -3.74
C GLU A 104 -7.50 -18.28 -2.39
N PHE A 105 -7.46 -17.01 -1.98
CA PHE A 105 -6.86 -16.61 -0.71
C PHE A 105 -7.64 -15.51 0.01
N THR A 106 -7.41 -15.40 1.33
CA THR A 106 -8.06 -14.39 2.18
C THR A 106 -7.49 -13.00 1.93
N PRO A 107 -8.26 -11.93 2.20
CA PRO A 107 -7.71 -10.59 2.20
C PRO A 107 -6.55 -10.44 3.20
N PRO A 108 -5.48 -9.71 2.86
CA PRO A 108 -4.25 -9.64 3.65
C PRO A 108 -4.41 -8.91 4.99
N VAL A 109 -5.43 -8.06 5.11
CA VAL A 109 -5.68 -7.23 6.31
C VAL A 109 -6.62 -7.87 7.32
N LEU A 110 -7.24 -9.00 6.99
CA LEU A 110 -8.05 -9.76 7.93
C LEU A 110 -7.19 -10.84 8.59
N SER A 111 -7.01 -10.73 9.90
CA SER A 111 -6.30 -11.73 10.70
C SER A 111 -6.97 -13.11 10.57
N GLY A 112 -6.20 -14.14 10.20
CA GLY A 112 -6.67 -15.51 10.10
C GLY A 112 -5.76 -16.37 9.22
N LYS A 113 -5.98 -17.68 9.23
CA LYS A 113 -5.31 -18.58 8.27
C LYS A 113 -5.77 -18.21 6.85
N SER A 114 -4.80 -18.05 5.95
CA SER A 114 -5.00 -17.80 4.52
C SER A 114 -5.71 -18.97 3.83
N GLU A 115 -5.51 -20.18 4.35
CA GLU A 115 -6.17 -21.39 3.93
C GLU A 115 -7.57 -21.47 4.55
N SER A 116 -8.59 -21.33 3.70
CA SER A 116 -9.96 -21.67 4.07
C SER A 116 -10.28 -23.06 3.54
N MET A 117 -10.99 -23.88 4.31
CA MET A 117 -11.42 -25.23 3.89
C MET A 117 -12.27 -25.20 2.61
N PHE A 118 -12.91 -24.06 2.32
CA PHE A 118 -13.71 -23.85 1.12
C PHE A 118 -13.46 -22.45 0.53
N ASN A 119 -13.26 -22.38 -0.79
CA ASN A 119 -12.94 -21.14 -1.51
C ASN A 119 -14.00 -20.03 -1.35
N TRP A 120 -15.28 -20.38 -1.17
CA TRP A 120 -16.35 -19.38 -0.99
C TRP A 120 -16.22 -18.58 0.32
N ILE A 121 -15.53 -19.13 1.34
CA ILE A 121 -15.25 -18.43 2.60
C ILE A 121 -14.32 -17.25 2.33
N ASN A 122 -13.35 -17.40 1.43
CA ASN A 122 -12.47 -16.29 1.01
C ASN A 122 -13.30 -15.20 0.34
N SER A 123 -14.23 -15.56 -0.56
CA SER A 123 -15.14 -14.60 -1.18
C SER A 123 -15.96 -13.80 -0.15
N LEU A 124 -16.44 -14.45 0.91
CA LEU A 124 -17.16 -13.78 1.98
C LEU A 124 -16.25 -12.83 2.79
N LYS A 125 -15.03 -13.25 3.11
CA LYS A 125 -14.04 -12.39 3.78
C LYS A 125 -13.71 -11.15 2.96
N TRP A 126 -13.57 -11.28 1.63
CA TRP A 126 -13.41 -10.15 0.72
C TRP A 126 -14.62 -9.20 0.75
N LYS A 127 -15.85 -9.74 0.68
CA LYS A 127 -17.08 -8.93 0.80
C LYS A 127 -17.12 -8.12 2.09
N LEU A 128 -16.75 -8.73 3.23
CA LEU A 128 -16.74 -8.05 4.52
C LEU A 128 -15.68 -6.93 4.57
N LEU A 129 -14.49 -7.18 4.04
CA LEU A 129 -13.45 -6.15 3.94
C LEU A 129 -13.91 -4.96 3.10
N GLU A 130 -14.43 -5.24 1.90
CA GLU A 130 -14.91 -4.22 0.97
C GLU A 130 -16.09 -3.43 1.54
N TYR A 131 -16.99 -4.10 2.27
CA TYR A 131 -18.09 -3.44 2.97
C TYR A 131 -17.57 -2.47 4.04
N GLY A 132 -16.61 -2.90 4.85
CA GLY A 132 -15.95 -2.04 5.83
C GLY A 132 -15.23 -0.86 5.19
N ALA A 133 -14.53 -1.08 4.07
CA ALA A 133 -13.85 -0.04 3.30
C ALA A 133 -14.85 0.98 2.71
N SER A 134 -15.91 0.51 2.05
CA SER A 134 -16.96 1.37 1.50
C SER A 134 -17.59 2.25 2.59
N SER A 135 -18.04 1.65 3.70
CA SER A 135 -18.62 2.40 4.83
C SER A 135 -17.64 3.37 5.47
N MET A 136 -16.33 3.10 5.38
CA MET A 136 -15.29 3.99 5.88
C MET A 136 -15.08 5.21 4.99
N TYR A 137 -15.07 5.02 3.66
CA TYR A 137 -14.63 6.03 2.71
C TYR A 137 -15.76 6.82 2.06
N ASN A 138 -16.98 6.29 1.99
CA ASN A 138 -18.07 6.87 1.20
C ASN A 138 -18.30 8.35 1.49
N ASP A 139 -18.44 8.73 2.77
CA ASP A 139 -18.73 10.10 3.15
C ASP A 139 -17.56 11.04 2.83
N LYS A 140 -16.32 10.61 3.11
CA LYS A 140 -15.12 11.42 2.82
C LYS A 140 -14.92 11.60 1.32
N ILE A 141 -15.09 10.53 0.53
CA ILE A 141 -15.00 10.62 -0.93
C ILE A 141 -16.05 11.58 -1.48
N ASN A 142 -17.30 11.49 -1.01
CA ASN A 142 -18.35 12.41 -1.46
C ASN A 142 -18.10 13.86 -1.04
N GLN A 143 -17.55 14.09 0.15
CA GLN A 143 -17.10 15.42 0.59
C GLN A 143 -16.02 15.98 -0.36
N LEU A 144 -15.00 15.19 -0.67
CA LEU A 144 -13.90 15.59 -1.57
C LEU A 144 -14.40 15.83 -3.00
N ARG A 145 -15.32 14.98 -3.50
CA ARG A 145 -15.99 15.15 -4.80
C ARG A 145 -16.77 16.47 -4.86
N ALA A 146 -17.51 16.80 -3.79
CA ALA A 146 -18.24 18.06 -3.70
C ALA A 146 -17.31 19.29 -3.76
N ASN A 147 -16.12 19.23 -3.14
CA ASN A 147 -15.11 20.30 -3.20
C ASN A 147 -14.65 20.61 -4.63
N ILE A 148 -14.75 19.63 -5.53
CA ILE A 148 -14.46 19.80 -6.95
C ILE A 148 -15.72 19.88 -7.81
N GLY A 149 -16.92 19.93 -7.25
CA GLY A 149 -18.17 20.06 -8.00
C GLY A 149 -18.59 18.80 -8.76
N LEU A 150 -18.12 17.62 -8.36
CA LEU A 150 -18.63 16.34 -8.87
C LEU A 150 -19.86 15.90 -8.06
N ALA A 151 -20.75 15.17 -8.73
CA ALA A 151 -21.92 14.57 -8.09
C ALA A 151 -21.50 13.50 -7.05
N PRO A 152 -22.26 13.33 -5.96
CA PRO A 152 -22.00 12.25 -5.02
C PRO A 152 -22.23 10.89 -5.69
N ILE A 153 -21.57 9.87 -5.14
CA ILE A 153 -21.65 8.48 -5.57
C ILE A 153 -22.02 7.60 -4.38
N GLU A 154 -22.55 6.42 -4.69
CA GLU A 154 -22.71 5.35 -3.72
C GLU A 154 -21.61 4.32 -3.96
N LEU A 155 -20.68 4.17 -3.02
CA LEU A 155 -19.63 3.16 -3.13
C LEU A 155 -20.21 1.77 -2.85
N LYS A 156 -20.64 1.07 -3.89
CA LYS A 156 -21.09 -0.31 -3.74
C LYS A 156 -19.91 -1.18 -3.35
N TYR A 157 -20.01 -1.89 -2.23
CA TYR A 157 -18.88 -2.62 -1.64
C TYR A 157 -18.23 -3.61 -2.63
N ASP A 158 -19.03 -4.37 -3.38
CA ASP A 158 -18.54 -5.37 -4.33
C ASP A 158 -18.09 -4.78 -5.67
N GLN A 159 -18.22 -3.46 -5.85
CA GLN A 159 -18.00 -2.74 -7.10
C GLN A 159 -17.41 -1.35 -6.86
N MET A 160 -16.60 -1.14 -5.81
CA MET A 160 -16.13 0.20 -5.42
C MET A 160 -15.43 0.94 -6.58
N ILE A 161 -14.55 0.24 -7.30
CA ILE A 161 -13.88 0.79 -8.50
C ILE A 161 -14.91 1.18 -9.56
N ARG A 162 -15.85 0.29 -9.90
CA ARG A 162 -16.88 0.55 -10.91
C ARG A 162 -17.86 1.65 -10.52
N SER A 163 -18.04 1.88 -9.22
CA SER A 163 -18.90 2.93 -8.66
C SER A 163 -18.35 4.33 -8.95
N ILE A 164 -17.03 4.45 -9.10
CA ILE A 164 -16.32 5.70 -9.41
C ILE A 164 -15.97 5.75 -10.90
N PHE A 165 -15.34 4.68 -11.37
CA PHE A 165 -14.80 4.54 -12.70
C PHE A 165 -15.68 3.56 -13.47
N HIS A 166 -16.62 4.07 -14.25
CA HIS A 166 -17.64 3.30 -14.96
C HIS A 166 -17.12 2.30 -16.02
N LYS A 167 -15.81 2.06 -16.06
CA LYS A 167 -15.11 1.11 -16.94
C LYS A 167 -14.30 0.13 -16.09
N PRO A 168 -14.03 -1.08 -16.59
CA PRO A 168 -13.02 -1.94 -15.96
C PRO A 168 -11.69 -1.19 -15.86
N MET A 169 -11.10 -1.16 -14.66
CA MET A 169 -9.77 -0.59 -14.46
C MET A 169 -8.73 -1.67 -14.74
N ILE A 170 -7.62 -1.27 -15.38
CA ILE A 170 -6.45 -2.14 -15.50
C ILE A 170 -5.73 -2.14 -14.15
N THR A 171 -5.40 -3.32 -13.64
CA THR A 171 -4.60 -3.48 -12.43
C THR A 171 -3.33 -4.25 -12.75
N ALA A 172 -2.24 -3.93 -12.06
CA ALA A 172 -0.95 -4.60 -12.19
C ALA A 172 -0.44 -4.97 -10.80
N THR A 173 -0.24 -6.26 -10.56
CA THR A 173 0.41 -6.75 -9.34
C THR A 173 1.90 -6.91 -9.57
N ILE A 174 2.70 -6.26 -8.72
CA ILE A 174 4.15 -6.17 -8.88
C ILE A 174 4.91 -7.11 -7.95
N TYR A 175 4.36 -8.30 -7.71
CA TYR A 175 5.03 -9.37 -6.95
C TYR A 175 5.22 -10.61 -7.82
N SER A 176 6.18 -11.45 -7.43
CA SER A 176 6.57 -12.62 -8.23
C SER A 176 5.49 -13.70 -8.26
N LYS A 177 5.24 -14.27 -9.45
CA LYS A 177 4.38 -15.46 -9.64
C LYS A 177 4.88 -16.70 -8.89
N HIS A 178 6.17 -16.73 -8.55
CA HIS A 178 6.78 -17.81 -7.78
C HIS A 178 6.53 -17.66 -6.27
N LEU A 179 6.18 -16.45 -5.81
CA LEU A 179 5.75 -16.20 -4.44
C LEU A 179 4.26 -16.49 -4.28
N LEU A 180 3.45 -16.00 -5.22
CA LEU A 180 2.02 -16.24 -5.25
C LEU A 180 1.57 -16.36 -6.72
N PRO A 181 0.99 -17.50 -7.14
CA PRO A 181 0.54 -17.66 -8.52
C PRO A 181 -0.63 -16.73 -8.81
N ARG A 182 -0.86 -16.48 -10.10
CA ARG A 182 -2.04 -15.76 -10.57
C ARG A 182 -3.30 -16.55 -10.23
N PRO A 183 -4.28 -15.95 -9.54
CA PRO A 183 -5.57 -16.59 -9.33
C PRO A 183 -6.34 -16.85 -10.63
N PHE A 184 -7.00 -17.99 -10.72
CA PHE A 184 -7.77 -18.41 -11.89
C PHE A 184 -9.01 -17.52 -12.13
N ASP A 185 -9.52 -16.88 -11.08
CA ASP A 185 -10.74 -16.06 -11.10
C ASP A 185 -10.47 -14.57 -11.36
N TRP A 186 -9.22 -14.18 -11.54
CA TRP A 186 -8.85 -12.81 -11.93
C TRP A 186 -9.21 -12.50 -13.37
N SER A 187 -9.71 -11.29 -13.60
CA SER A 187 -10.11 -10.85 -14.93
C SER A 187 -8.91 -10.60 -15.85
N GLU A 188 -9.16 -10.51 -17.15
CA GLU A 188 -8.13 -10.17 -18.15
C GLU A 188 -7.49 -8.78 -17.92
N ASN A 189 -8.16 -7.89 -17.18
CA ASN A 189 -7.65 -6.56 -16.83
C ASN A 189 -6.77 -6.57 -15.58
N ASP A 190 -6.76 -7.67 -14.83
CA ASP A 190 -5.87 -7.82 -13.68
C ASP A 190 -4.61 -8.51 -14.19
N HIS A 191 -3.46 -7.83 -14.17
CA HIS A 191 -2.20 -8.36 -14.70
C HIS A 191 -1.23 -8.69 -13.56
N MET A 192 -0.52 -9.81 -13.69
CA MET A 192 0.61 -10.14 -12.81
C MET A 192 1.90 -9.86 -13.57
N VAL A 193 2.54 -8.74 -13.25
CA VAL A 193 3.70 -8.24 -14.02
C VAL A 193 5.04 -8.64 -13.40
N GLY A 194 5.05 -9.03 -12.13
CA GLY A 194 6.29 -9.33 -11.40
C GLY A 194 6.92 -8.08 -10.77
N PRO A 195 7.99 -8.24 -9.98
CA PRO A 195 8.63 -7.13 -9.29
C PRO A 195 9.17 -6.09 -10.27
N ILE A 196 8.89 -4.82 -9.99
CA ILE A 196 9.57 -3.69 -10.62
C ILE A 196 10.83 -3.44 -9.79
N LEU A 197 11.97 -3.76 -10.37
CA LEU A 197 13.27 -3.54 -9.75
C LEU A 197 13.90 -2.32 -10.40
N GLU A 198 14.57 -1.49 -9.58
CA GLU A 198 15.48 -0.48 -10.12
C GLU A 198 16.65 -1.18 -10.80
N GLU A 199 17.24 -0.52 -11.80
CA GLU A 199 18.47 -1.03 -12.40
C GLU A 199 19.57 -1.09 -11.34
N ASP A 200 20.44 -2.10 -11.45
CA ASP A 200 21.58 -2.24 -10.54
C ASP A 200 22.39 -0.94 -10.56
N ASP A 201 22.46 -0.28 -9.40
CA ASP A 201 23.36 0.85 -9.21
C ASP A 201 24.79 0.33 -9.04
N TYR A 202 25.49 0.14 -10.17
CA TYR A 202 26.91 -0.24 -10.17
C TYR A 202 27.82 0.81 -9.54
N SER A 203 27.31 1.99 -9.18
CA SER A 203 28.06 3.02 -8.46
C SER A 203 27.98 2.87 -6.93
N PHE A 204 27.09 1.99 -6.43
CA PHE A 204 26.98 1.74 -5.00
C PHE A 204 28.30 1.21 -4.42
N GLN A 205 28.88 1.97 -3.47
CA GLN A 205 30.02 1.52 -2.68
C GLN A 205 29.58 1.32 -1.22
N SER A 206 29.76 0.10 -0.73
CA SER A 206 29.49 -0.22 0.67
C SER A 206 30.49 0.49 1.60
N SER A 207 30.10 0.73 2.85
CA SER A 207 30.99 1.39 3.81
C SER A 207 32.21 0.51 4.14
N PRO A 208 33.38 1.11 4.47
CA PRO A 208 34.56 0.36 4.85
C PRO A 208 34.32 -0.66 5.97
N ASP A 209 33.46 -0.32 6.95
CA ASP A 209 33.13 -1.20 8.08
C ASP A 209 32.40 -2.47 7.63
N ILE A 210 31.47 -2.38 6.67
CA ILE A 210 30.78 -3.54 6.11
C ILE A 210 31.78 -4.40 5.33
N LEU A 211 32.64 -3.78 4.51
CA LEU A 211 33.67 -4.52 3.76
C LEU A 211 34.63 -5.26 4.68
N MET A 212 35.10 -4.61 5.76
CA MET A 212 35.94 -5.21 6.78
C MET A 212 35.23 -6.36 7.51
N PHE A 213 33.95 -6.20 7.84
CA PHE A 213 33.14 -7.25 8.45
C PHE A 213 33.00 -8.46 7.51
N LEU A 214 32.67 -8.24 6.25
CA LEU A 214 32.52 -9.30 5.25
C LEU A 214 33.84 -10.04 5.00
N ASP A 215 34.98 -9.33 4.92
CA ASP A 215 36.29 -9.98 4.76
C ASP A 215 36.67 -10.81 5.99
N LYS A 216 36.45 -10.28 7.20
CA LYS A 216 36.71 -10.98 8.47
C LYS A 216 35.96 -12.31 8.57
N TRP A 217 34.73 -12.37 8.06
CA TRP A 217 33.84 -13.52 8.20
C TRP A 217 33.62 -14.28 6.88
N LYS A 218 34.50 -14.11 5.88
CA LYS A 218 34.32 -14.68 4.52
C LYS A 218 34.21 -16.21 4.46
N SER A 219 34.75 -16.91 5.46
CA SER A 219 34.67 -18.38 5.56
C SER A 219 33.43 -18.88 6.31
N GLU A 220 32.66 -17.98 6.91
CA GLU A 220 31.48 -18.29 7.71
C GLU A 220 30.19 -17.98 6.94
N LYS A 221 29.08 -18.56 7.40
CA LYS A 221 27.75 -18.19 6.88
C LYS A 221 27.30 -16.88 7.53
N ILE A 222 27.15 -15.84 6.73
CA ILE A 222 26.64 -14.54 7.16
C ILE A 222 25.12 -14.49 6.91
N ILE A 223 24.36 -14.10 7.93
CA ILE A 223 22.91 -13.92 7.83
C ILE A 223 22.61 -12.43 7.89
N TYR A 224 21.97 -11.90 6.84
CA TYR A 224 21.40 -10.57 6.87
C TYR A 224 20.04 -10.59 7.57
N VAL A 225 19.86 -9.72 8.57
CA VAL A 225 18.58 -9.52 9.25
C VAL A 225 18.12 -8.09 8.98
N GLY A 226 17.17 -7.95 8.06
CA GLY A 226 16.55 -6.67 7.72
C GLY A 226 15.05 -6.72 8.03
N LEU A 227 14.58 -5.77 8.83
CA LEU A 227 13.19 -5.72 9.32
C LEU A 227 12.34 -4.61 8.67
N GLY A 228 12.98 -3.76 7.85
CA GLY A 228 12.33 -2.64 7.16
C GLY A 228 11.71 -1.60 8.10
N SER A 229 11.03 -0.61 7.53
CA SER A 229 10.30 0.42 8.29
C SER A 229 9.08 -0.14 9.03
N MET A 230 8.52 -1.25 8.56
CA MET A 230 7.29 -1.85 9.11
C MET A 230 7.43 -2.27 10.58
N MET A 231 8.59 -2.79 10.99
CA MET A 231 8.83 -3.10 12.40
C MET A 231 8.94 -1.85 13.27
N SER A 232 9.56 -0.77 12.77
CA SER A 232 9.64 0.52 13.48
C SER A 232 8.26 1.13 13.68
N ILE A 233 7.37 0.97 12.70
CA ILE A 233 5.96 1.39 12.79
C ILE A 233 5.18 0.49 13.76
N MET A 234 5.43 -0.82 13.79
CA MET A 234 4.62 -1.75 14.59
C MET A 234 5.05 -1.87 16.05
N PHE A 235 6.34 -1.77 16.33
CA PHE A 235 6.92 -2.04 17.66
C PHE A 235 7.73 -0.87 18.22
N GLY A 236 7.89 0.22 17.47
CA GLY A 236 8.81 1.29 17.85
C GLY A 236 10.28 0.86 17.68
N ILE A 237 11.16 1.84 17.50
CA ILE A 237 12.59 1.58 17.31
C ILE A 237 13.28 1.17 18.62
N ASP A 238 12.82 1.70 19.75
CA ASP A 238 13.42 1.47 21.07
C ASP A 238 13.21 0.03 21.55
N ASP A 239 11.99 -0.51 21.40
CA ASP A 239 11.68 -1.89 21.82
C ASP A 239 12.45 -2.92 20.97
N GLN A 240 12.70 -2.62 19.69
CA GLN A 240 13.53 -3.46 18.82
C GLN A 240 15.00 -3.46 19.29
N LEU A 241 15.55 -2.29 19.60
CA LEU A 241 16.91 -2.16 20.11
C LEU A 241 17.07 -2.86 21.47
N GLU A 242 16.06 -2.76 22.34
CA GLU A 242 16.05 -3.47 23.62
C GLU A 242 16.00 -5.00 23.42
N PHE A 243 15.15 -5.49 22.52
CA PHE A 243 15.08 -6.92 22.18
C PHE A 243 16.42 -7.45 21.67
N LEU A 244 17.07 -6.74 20.74
CA LEU A 244 18.36 -7.14 20.19
C LEU A 244 19.45 -7.14 21.26
N LYS A 245 19.55 -6.09 22.10
CA LYS A 245 20.52 -6.03 23.21
C LYS A 245 20.36 -7.16 24.21
N LYS A 246 19.13 -7.55 24.52
CA LYS A 246 18.82 -8.62 25.47
C LYS A 246 19.27 -9.99 24.97
N HIS A 247 19.33 -10.21 23.66
CA HIS A 247 19.64 -11.51 23.06
C HIS A 247 21.00 -11.57 22.36
N SER A 248 21.69 -10.43 22.18
CA SER A 248 23.05 -10.38 21.62
C SER A 248 24.14 -10.84 22.60
N THR A 249 23.88 -10.84 23.92
CA THR A 249 24.84 -11.25 24.96
C THR A 249 24.96 -12.77 25.15
N SER A 250 24.14 -13.59 24.48
CA SER A 250 24.20 -15.05 24.60
C SER A 250 25.17 -15.76 23.65
N TYR A 251 25.85 -15.03 22.75
CA TYR A 251 26.74 -15.62 21.73
C TYR A 251 28.23 -15.33 21.91
N SER A 252 28.63 -14.73 23.03
CA SER A 252 30.04 -14.64 23.43
C SER A 252 30.41 -15.79 24.39
N LYS A 253 30.59 -16.99 23.84
CA LYS A 253 31.34 -18.09 24.46
C LYS A 253 32.19 -18.78 23.40
#